data_AF-A0A847BT70-F1
#
_entry.id   AF-A0A847BT70-F1
#
_cell.length_a   1.000
_cell.length_b   1.000
_cell.length_c   1.000
_cell.angle_alpha   90.00
_cell.angle_beta   90.00
_cell.angle_gamma   90.00
#
_symmetry.space_group_name_H-M   'P 1'
#
loop_
_entity.id
_entity.type
_entity.pdbx_description
1 polymer ?
#
loop_
_entity_poly.entity_id
_entity_poly.type
_entity_poly.pdbx_seq_one_letter_code
_entity_poly.pdbx_strand_id
1 'polypeptide(L)'
;MLVLTLGGSIYTLRQMNQTIHQESMEKQVEAALWQAQEAIESRKRTALSISLILSNSPSILKAYEDSNREAVFEEVHKYLESMKTFGDFGQVDIQFHTKDLEAWVRSWDKRSFGMPLSGFRKGLVHVKKSQTPYVSIELGKRLNIKAISPILLKDDFIGSVEVIVGFEAISQ
;
A
#
# COMPACT_ATOMS: atom_id res chain seq x y z
N MET A 1 -43.25 -35.83 -36.44
CA MET A 1 -42.58 -34.53 -36.73
C MET A 1 -42.70 -33.55 -35.56
N LEU A 2 -43.90 -33.31 -35.00
CA LEU A 2 -44.14 -32.28 -33.97
C LEU A 2 -43.41 -32.45 -32.62
N VAL A 3 -43.21 -33.70 -32.15
CA VAL A 3 -42.51 -33.99 -30.88
C VAL A 3 -41.00 -33.78 -30.99
N LEU A 4 -40.41 -34.10 -32.15
CA LEU A 4 -38.98 -33.89 -32.41
C LEU A 4 -38.64 -32.40 -32.51
N THR A 5 -39.52 -31.60 -33.12
CA THR A 5 -39.35 -30.13 -33.17
C THR A 5 -39.48 -29.51 -31.79
N LEU A 6 -40.39 -29.98 -30.94
CA LEU A 6 -40.55 -29.47 -29.56
C LEU A 6 -39.34 -29.80 -28.68
N GLY A 7 -38.83 -31.04 -28.77
CA GLY A 7 -37.64 -31.47 -28.04
C GLY A 7 -36.38 -30.71 -28.45
N GLY A 8 -36.22 -30.43 -29.76
CA GLY A 8 -35.15 -29.58 -30.28
C GLY A 8 -35.20 -28.17 -29.72
N SER A 9 -36.38 -27.55 -29.71
CA SER A 9 -36.57 -26.20 -29.15
C SER A 9 -36.31 -26.13 -27.64
N ILE A 10 -36.71 -27.14 -26.87
CA ILE A 10 -36.43 -27.19 -25.42
C ILE A 10 -34.92 -27.38 -25.18
N TYR A 11 -34.26 -28.20 -25.99
CA TYR A 11 -32.81 -28.41 -25.90
C TYR A 11 -32.03 -27.13 -26.24
N THR A 12 -32.40 -26.42 -27.32
CA THR A 12 -31.75 -25.14 -27.67
C THR A 12 -32.00 -24.08 -26.62
N LEU A 13 -33.21 -23.97 -26.06
CA LEU A 13 -33.51 -23.05 -24.95
C LEU A 13 -32.68 -23.35 -23.70
N ARG A 14 -32.50 -24.64 -23.35
CA ARG A 14 -31.62 -25.04 -22.23
C ARG A 14 -30.17 -24.67 -22.50
N GLN A 15 -29.68 -24.91 -23.71
CA GLN A 15 -28.31 -24.56 -24.09
C GLN A 15 -28.10 -23.04 -24.05
N MET A 16 -29.03 -22.26 -24.62
CA MET A 16 -28.99 -20.79 -24.58
C MET A 16 -29.00 -20.28 -23.14
N ASN A 17 -29.84 -20.85 -22.27
CA ASN A 17 -29.90 -20.46 -20.85
C ASN A 17 -28.58 -20.77 -20.12
N GLN A 18 -27.96 -21.93 -20.40
CA GLN A 18 -26.65 -22.30 -19.84
C GLN A 18 -25.55 -21.34 -20.32
N THR A 19 -25.50 -21.00 -21.61
CA THR A 19 -24.53 -20.04 -22.16
C THR A 19 -24.71 -18.65 -21.54
N ILE A 20 -25.95 -18.15 -21.45
CA ILE A 20 -26.24 -16.85 -20.82
C ILE A 20 -25.79 -16.85 -19.34
N HIS A 21 -26.00 -17.95 -18.62
CA HIS A 21 -25.60 -18.05 -17.23
C HIS A 21 -24.07 -18.06 -17.08
N GLN A 22 -23.36 -18.77 -17.95
CA GLN A 22 -21.90 -18.78 -17.97
C GLN A 22 -21.31 -17.40 -18.32
N GLU A 23 -21.82 -16.73 -19.35
CA GLU A 23 -21.41 -15.36 -19.71
C GLU A 23 -21.68 -14.37 -18.57
N SER A 24 -22.80 -14.53 -17.84
CA SER A 24 -23.11 -13.71 -16.68
C SER A 24 -22.12 -13.93 -15.53
N MET A 25 -21.72 -15.19 -15.28
CA MET A 25 -20.70 -15.52 -14.29
C MET A 25 -19.33 -14.96 -14.67
N GLU A 26 -18.91 -15.08 -15.92
CA GLU A 26 -17.65 -14.52 -16.41
C GLU A 26 -17.59 -13.01 -16.23
N LYS A 27 -18.68 -12.29 -16.60
CA LYS A 27 -18.78 -10.83 -16.38
C LYS A 27 -18.71 -10.44 -14.91
N GLN A 28 -19.31 -11.23 -14.02
CA GLN A 28 -19.25 -10.98 -12.58
C GLN A 28 -17.83 -11.17 -12.04
N VAL A 29 -17.12 -12.21 -12.49
CA VAL A 29 -15.71 -12.44 -12.12
C VAL A 29 -14.84 -11.30 -12.63
N GLU A 30 -15.00 -10.87 -13.89
CA GLU A 30 -14.25 -9.75 -14.45
C GLU A 30 -14.50 -8.44 -13.69
N ALA A 31 -15.77 -8.15 -13.38
CA ALA A 31 -16.14 -6.98 -12.59
C ALA A 31 -15.52 -7.02 -11.17
N ALA A 32 -15.53 -8.19 -10.52
CA ALA A 32 -14.92 -8.36 -9.20
C ALA A 32 -13.39 -8.17 -9.25
N LEU A 33 -12.73 -8.70 -10.29
CA LEU A 33 -11.28 -8.50 -10.49
C LEU A 33 -10.94 -7.03 -10.71
N TRP A 34 -11.72 -6.34 -11.54
CA TRP A 34 -11.58 -4.91 -11.77
C TRP A 34 -11.73 -4.10 -10.47
N GLN A 35 -12.76 -4.39 -9.68
CA GLN A 35 -12.99 -3.74 -8.39
C GLN A 35 -11.82 -3.97 -7.43
N ALA A 36 -11.30 -5.20 -7.35
CA ALA A 36 -10.15 -5.53 -6.52
C ALA A 36 -8.89 -4.77 -6.98
N GLN A 37 -8.66 -4.66 -8.29
CA GLN A 37 -7.54 -3.89 -8.84
C GLN A 37 -7.65 -2.40 -8.50
N GLU A 38 -8.83 -1.80 -8.69
CA GLU A 38 -9.08 -0.40 -8.34
C GLU A 38 -8.92 -0.13 -6.84
N ALA A 39 -9.37 -1.05 -5.98
CA ALA A 39 -9.17 -0.95 -4.53
C ALA A 39 -7.68 -0.96 -4.17
N ILE A 40 -6.89 -1.85 -4.78
CA ILE A 40 -5.44 -1.93 -4.58
C ILE A 40 -4.75 -0.65 -5.05
N GLU A 41 -5.08 -0.16 -6.25
CA GLU A 41 -4.47 1.06 -6.79
C GLU A 41 -4.87 2.31 -5.99
N SER A 42 -6.12 2.38 -5.53
CA SER A 42 -6.56 3.41 -4.59
C SER A 42 -5.71 3.40 -3.32
N ARG A 43 -5.48 2.21 -2.74
CA ARG A 43 -4.70 2.05 -1.52
C ARG A 43 -3.22 2.42 -1.69
N LYS A 44 -2.64 2.09 -2.84
CA LYS A 44 -1.30 2.52 -3.25
C LYS A 44 -1.20 4.05 -3.33
N ARG A 45 -2.20 4.71 -3.94
CA ARG A 45 -2.26 6.18 -3.99
C ARG A 45 -2.33 6.78 -2.59
N THR A 46 -3.17 6.25 -1.71
CA THR A 46 -3.26 6.71 -0.31
C THR A 46 -1.94 6.55 0.44
N ALA A 47 -1.29 5.38 0.36
CA ALA A 47 -0.01 5.13 1.01
C ALA A 47 1.07 6.09 0.49
N LEU A 48 1.09 6.34 -0.83
CA LEU A 48 1.98 7.32 -1.45
C LEU A 48 1.74 8.73 -0.93
N SER A 49 0.49 9.19 -0.90
CA SER A 49 0.14 10.51 -0.37
C SER A 49 0.61 10.70 1.07
N ILE A 50 0.37 9.72 1.95
CA ILE A 50 0.85 9.78 3.34
C ILE A 50 2.39 9.85 3.38
N SER A 51 3.07 9.01 2.60
CA SER A 51 4.53 9.00 2.57
C SER A 51 5.12 10.35 2.12
N LEU A 52 4.50 10.99 1.14
CA LEU A 52 4.91 12.30 0.62
C LEU A 52 4.64 13.42 1.62
N ILE A 53 3.49 13.39 2.31
CA ILE A 53 3.16 14.37 3.35
C ILE A 53 4.18 14.29 4.49
N LEU A 54 4.48 13.08 4.96
CA LEU A 54 5.43 12.87 6.04
C LEU A 54 6.86 13.22 5.63
N SER A 55 7.27 12.92 4.39
CA SER A 55 8.63 13.21 3.93
C SER A 55 8.92 14.70 3.80
N ASN A 56 7.88 15.51 3.61
CA ASN A 56 7.97 16.97 3.47
C ASN A 56 7.49 17.72 4.74
N SER A 57 7.19 17.01 5.82
CA SER A 57 6.72 17.65 7.05
C SER A 57 7.85 18.46 7.70
N PRO A 58 7.65 19.77 7.98
CA PRO A 58 8.69 20.60 8.61
C PRO A 58 9.14 20.08 9.97
N SER A 59 8.24 19.51 10.77
CA SER A 59 8.55 18.93 12.08
C SER A 59 9.44 17.68 11.95
N ILE A 60 9.15 16.84 10.95
CA ILE A 60 9.96 15.65 10.65
C ILE A 60 11.34 16.07 10.12
N LEU A 61 11.40 17.00 9.16
CA LEU A 61 12.67 17.50 8.62
C LEU A 61 13.55 18.08 9.73
N LYS A 62 12.97 18.90 10.61
CA LYS A 62 13.69 19.47 11.76
C LYS A 62 14.20 18.38 12.71
N ALA A 63 13.39 17.36 12.98
CA ALA A 63 13.79 16.25 13.82
C ALA A 63 14.90 15.39 13.18
N TYR A 64 14.93 15.27 11.84
CA TYR A 64 16.06 14.67 11.12
C TYR A 64 17.34 15.51 11.25
N GLU A 65 17.26 16.83 11.08
CA GLU A 65 18.39 17.75 11.26
C GLU A 65 18.98 17.64 12.67
N ASP A 66 18.12 17.57 13.68
CA ASP A 66 18.53 17.49 15.09
C ASP A 66 18.85 16.05 15.54
N SER A 67 18.75 15.06 14.64
CA SER A 67 18.86 13.63 14.95
C SER A 67 17.95 13.19 16.11
N ASN A 68 16.81 13.85 16.28
CA ASN A 68 15.88 13.65 17.38
C ASN A 68 14.83 12.59 17.01
N ARG A 69 15.20 11.33 17.28
CA ARG A 69 14.33 10.16 17.04
C ARG A 69 12.99 10.25 17.79
N GLU A 70 13.01 10.80 19.00
CA GLU A 70 11.82 10.92 19.84
C GLU A 70 10.80 11.87 19.22
N ALA A 71 11.26 13.02 18.72
CA ALA A 71 10.40 13.99 18.04
C ALA A 71 9.73 13.40 16.79
N VAL A 72 10.44 12.60 15.99
CA VAL A 72 9.83 11.88 14.85
C VAL A 72 8.76 10.89 15.34
N PHE A 73 9.04 10.13 16.39
CA PHE A 73 8.10 9.15 16.94
C PHE A 73 6.82 9.82 17.44
N GLU A 74 6.94 10.90 18.22
CA GLU A 74 5.80 11.66 18.74
C GLU A 74 4.97 12.27 17.61
N GLU A 75 5.63 12.87 16.63
CA GLU A 75 4.94 13.51 15.51
C GLU A 75 4.13 12.51 14.69
N VAL A 76 4.72 11.35 14.39
CA VAL A 76 4.05 10.28 13.66
C VAL A 76 2.85 9.74 14.41
N HIS A 77 2.91 9.66 15.74
CA HIS A 77 1.76 9.24 16.55
C HIS A 77 0.63 10.26 16.50
N LYS A 78 0.91 11.57 16.48
CA LYS A 78 -0.13 12.59 16.28
C LYS A 78 -0.85 12.42 14.93
N TYR A 79 -0.09 12.12 13.87
CA TYR A 79 -0.67 11.82 12.56
C TYR A 79 -1.53 10.56 12.59
N LEU A 80 -1.04 9.47 13.19
CA LEU A 80 -1.78 8.20 13.30
C LEU A 80 -3.07 8.34 14.11
N GLU A 81 -3.03 9.02 15.26
CA GLU A 81 -4.22 9.28 16.09
C GLU A 81 -5.23 10.16 15.36
N SER A 82 -4.77 11.15 14.60
CA SER A 82 -5.65 11.99 13.77
C SER A 82 -6.31 11.17 12.65
N MET A 83 -5.54 10.31 11.96
CA MET A 83 -6.09 9.43 10.93
C MET A 83 -7.10 8.44 11.51
N LYS A 84 -6.85 7.90 12.70
CA LYS A 84 -7.76 6.99 13.40
C LYS A 84 -9.05 7.69 13.87
N THR A 85 -8.96 8.95 14.27
CA THR A 85 -10.11 9.71 14.78
C THR A 85 -11.02 10.21 13.67
N PHE A 86 -10.44 10.63 12.54
CA PHE A 86 -11.17 11.36 11.50
C PHE A 86 -11.29 10.63 10.17
N GLY A 87 -10.73 9.43 10.02
CA GLY A 87 -10.78 8.70 8.76
C GLY A 87 -10.83 7.19 8.89
N ASP A 88 -11.12 6.56 7.75
CA ASP A 88 -11.14 5.10 7.61
C ASP A 88 -9.88 4.63 6.87
N PHE A 89 -8.73 4.86 7.50
CA PHE A 89 -7.44 4.56 6.90
C PHE A 89 -6.95 3.14 7.20
N GLY A 90 -7.71 2.31 7.92
CA GLY A 90 -7.27 0.99 8.39
C GLY A 90 -5.98 1.05 9.22
N GLN A 91 -5.37 -0.11 9.48
CA GLN A 91 -4.05 -0.14 10.14
C GLN A 91 -2.96 0.31 9.16
N VAL A 92 -2.25 1.37 9.54
CA VAL A 92 -1.10 1.92 8.81
C VAL A 92 0.12 1.91 9.71
N ASP A 93 1.17 1.27 9.23
CA ASP A 93 2.47 1.21 9.88
C ASP A 93 3.42 2.17 9.18
N ILE A 94 4.19 2.95 9.93
CA ILE A 94 5.12 3.95 9.38
C ILE A 94 6.52 3.67 9.91
N GLN A 95 7.47 3.61 8.99
CA GLN A 95 8.88 3.41 9.31
C GLN A 95 9.76 4.49 8.67
N PHE A 96 10.66 5.05 9.46
CA PHE A 96 11.67 5.99 9.01
C PHE A 96 13.03 5.33 8.94
N HIS A 97 13.84 5.79 8.00
CA HIS A 97 15.17 5.27 7.73
C HIS A 97 16.21 6.37 7.77
N THR A 98 17.43 6.00 8.15
CA THR A 98 18.61 6.88 8.05
C THR A 98 19.09 6.97 6.60
N LYS A 99 19.98 7.93 6.33
CA LYS A 99 20.71 8.04 5.04
C LYS A 99 21.45 6.75 4.65
N ASP A 100 21.81 5.93 5.64
CA ASP A 100 22.56 4.67 5.46
C ASP A 100 21.65 3.45 5.30
N LEU A 101 20.33 3.68 5.12
CA LEU A 101 19.31 2.64 4.96
C LEU A 101 19.17 1.74 6.18
N GLU A 102 19.34 2.30 7.37
CA GLU A 102 19.05 1.63 8.62
C GLU A 102 17.66 1.96 9.11
N ALA A 103 17.02 1.03 9.80
CA ALA A 103 15.77 1.32 10.49
C ALA A 103 16.00 2.34 11.61
N TRP A 104 15.26 3.43 11.60
CA TRP A 104 15.45 4.52 12.55
C TRP A 104 14.28 4.70 13.51
N VAL A 105 13.06 4.87 13.00
CA VAL A 105 11.83 4.99 13.80
C VAL A 105 10.80 4.04 13.25
N ARG A 106 10.04 3.38 14.12
CA ARG A 106 8.87 2.57 13.75
C ARG A 106 7.69 3.00 14.60
N SER A 107 6.54 3.23 13.98
CA SER A 107 5.33 3.60 14.71
C SER A 107 4.91 2.53 15.72
N TRP A 108 5.16 1.25 15.41
CA TRP A 108 4.76 0.12 16.26
C TRP A 108 5.82 -0.34 17.28
N ASP A 109 7.07 0.13 17.18
CA ASP A 109 8.16 -0.29 18.07
C ASP A 109 9.19 0.81 18.27
N LYS A 110 9.16 1.43 19.44
CA LYS A 110 10.07 2.51 19.85
C LYS A 110 11.50 2.04 20.14
N ARG A 111 11.71 0.74 20.38
CA ARG A 111 12.98 0.18 20.88
C ARG A 111 13.85 -0.42 19.78
N SER A 112 13.26 -0.84 18.66
CA SER A 112 14.02 -1.42 17.55
C SER A 112 14.49 -0.34 16.57
N PHE A 113 15.81 -0.13 16.48
CA PHE A 113 16.49 0.78 15.54
C PHE A 113 17.92 0.29 15.24
N GLY A 114 18.58 0.86 14.22
CA GLY A 114 19.96 0.57 13.84
C GLY A 114 20.17 -0.69 12.98
N MET A 115 19.09 -1.40 12.64
CA MET A 115 19.20 -2.56 11.74
C MET A 115 19.48 -2.11 10.31
N PRO A 116 20.56 -2.57 9.65
CA PRO A 116 20.81 -2.29 8.25
C PRO A 116 19.81 -3.05 7.36
N LEU A 117 19.25 -2.37 6.37
CA LEU A 117 18.16 -2.91 5.54
C LEU A 117 18.54 -3.10 4.06
N SER A 118 19.65 -2.51 3.62
CA SER A 118 20.07 -2.48 2.21
C SER A 118 20.21 -3.87 1.55
N GLY A 119 20.57 -4.89 2.32
CA GLY A 119 20.76 -6.26 1.81
C GLY A 119 19.48 -6.96 1.35
N PHE A 120 18.30 -6.51 1.81
CA PHE A 120 17.03 -7.18 1.50
C PHE A 120 15.87 -6.23 1.17
N ARG A 121 16.02 -4.92 1.36
CA ARG A 121 15.02 -3.90 1.02
C ARG A 121 15.38 -3.19 -0.28
N LYS A 122 15.10 -3.84 -1.42
CA LYS A 122 15.39 -3.28 -2.76
C LYS A 122 14.67 -1.94 -3.01
N GLY A 123 13.44 -1.77 -2.51
CA GLY A 123 12.71 -0.50 -2.61
C GLY A 123 13.44 0.68 -1.95
N LEU A 124 14.05 0.48 -0.78
CA LEU A 124 14.83 1.53 -0.11
C LEU A 124 16.09 1.91 -0.90
N VAL A 125 16.78 0.91 -1.47
CA VAL A 125 17.95 1.13 -2.33
C VAL A 125 17.54 1.90 -3.60
N HIS A 126 16.40 1.55 -4.19
CA HIS A 126 15.85 2.25 -5.35
C HIS A 126 15.60 3.73 -5.02
N VAL A 127 14.86 4.02 -3.95
CA VAL A 127 14.53 5.41 -3.54
C VAL A 127 15.78 6.22 -3.20
N LYS A 128 16.77 5.65 -2.51
CA LYS A 128 18.03 6.36 -2.24
C LYS A 128 18.77 6.72 -3.53
N LYS A 129 18.73 5.84 -4.54
CA LYS A 129 19.41 6.07 -5.82
C LYS A 129 18.65 7.03 -6.72
N SER A 130 17.33 6.90 -6.83
CA SER A 130 16.51 7.71 -7.73
C SER A 130 16.12 9.04 -7.11
N GLN A 131 16.11 9.14 -5.78
CA GLN A 131 15.52 10.26 -5.02
C GLN A 131 14.07 10.55 -5.46
N THR A 132 13.35 9.52 -5.90
CA THR A 132 11.93 9.59 -6.26
C THR A 132 11.12 8.64 -5.39
N PRO A 133 9.85 8.97 -5.08
CA PRO A 133 8.96 8.05 -4.40
C PRO A 133 8.79 6.73 -5.18
N TYR A 134 8.60 5.64 -4.44
CA TYR A 134 8.40 4.31 -5.00
C TYR A 134 7.29 3.57 -4.26
N VAL A 135 6.34 3.02 -5.00
CA VAL A 135 5.24 2.23 -4.46
C VAL A 135 5.30 0.82 -5.01
N SER A 136 5.19 -0.17 -4.12
CA SER A 136 5.28 -1.57 -4.48
C SER A 136 4.36 -2.43 -3.61
N ILE A 137 4.06 -3.62 -4.11
CA ILE A 137 3.51 -4.71 -3.32
C ILE A 137 4.68 -5.66 -3.10
N GLU A 138 5.09 -5.82 -1.85
CA GLU A 138 6.25 -6.65 -1.52
C GLU A 138 5.86 -7.77 -0.57
N LEU A 139 6.38 -8.97 -0.84
CA LEU A 139 6.27 -10.11 0.05
C LEU A 139 7.38 -10.03 1.11
N GLY A 140 7.00 -9.70 2.34
CA GLY A 140 7.85 -9.82 3.53
C GLY A 140 7.43 -11.02 4.37
N LYS A 141 7.33 -10.85 5.70
CA LYS A 141 6.60 -11.81 6.56
C LYS A 141 5.11 -11.89 6.21
N ARG A 142 4.58 -10.82 5.61
CA ARG A 142 3.22 -10.67 5.10
C ARG A 142 3.28 -9.94 3.75
N LEU A 143 2.24 -10.11 2.94
CA LEU A 143 2.05 -9.36 1.70
C LEU A 143 1.49 -7.98 2.05
N ASN A 144 2.25 -6.91 1.78
CA ASN A 144 1.84 -5.54 2.13
C ASN A 144 2.09 -4.60 0.95
N ILE A 145 1.28 -3.53 0.85
CA ILE A 145 1.59 -2.35 0.04
C ILE A 145 2.61 -1.52 0.81
N LYS A 146 3.65 -1.04 0.13
CA LYS A 146 4.68 -0.18 0.68
C LYS A 146 4.91 1.01 -0.22
N ALA A 147 4.76 2.21 0.32
CA ALA A 147 5.08 3.46 -0.35
C ALA A 147 6.24 4.14 0.37
N ILE A 148 7.33 4.35 -0.35
CA ILE A 148 8.57 4.90 0.18
C ILE A 148 8.79 6.26 -0.47
N SER A 149 8.99 7.30 0.33
CA SER A 149 9.35 8.64 -0.13
C SER A 149 10.71 9.06 0.44
N PRO A 150 11.60 9.67 -0.37
CA PRO A 150 12.87 10.19 0.12
C PRO A 150 12.63 11.41 1.01
N ILE A 151 13.45 11.56 2.03
CA ILE A 151 13.51 12.77 2.85
C ILE A 151 14.74 13.54 2.42
N LEU A 152 14.51 14.73 1.88
CA LEU A 152 15.54 15.57 1.29
C LEU A 152 15.68 16.85 2.12
N LEU A 153 16.93 17.23 2.40
CA LEU A 153 17.26 18.52 2.98
C LEU A 153 18.22 19.23 2.04
N LYS A 154 17.79 20.33 1.41
CA LYS A 154 18.59 21.06 0.41
C LYS A 154 19.11 20.12 -0.70
N ASP A 155 18.22 19.27 -1.22
CA ASP A 155 18.49 18.23 -2.22
C ASP A 155 19.38 17.05 -1.75
N ASP A 156 19.87 17.08 -0.51
CA ASP A 156 20.61 15.95 0.07
C ASP A 156 19.67 14.89 0.64
N PHE A 157 19.90 13.63 0.27
CA PHE A 157 19.20 12.49 0.84
C PHE A 157 19.64 12.24 2.29
N ILE A 158 18.77 12.57 3.23
CA ILE A 158 19.01 12.41 4.68
C ILE A 158 18.31 11.17 5.25
N GLY A 159 17.42 10.54 4.48
CA GLY A 159 16.70 9.34 4.87
C GLY A 159 15.49 9.08 4.00
N SER A 160 14.59 8.21 4.46
CA SER A 160 13.31 7.96 3.78
C SER A 160 12.23 7.60 4.80
N VAL A 161 10.98 7.81 4.40
CA VAL A 161 9.79 7.30 5.12
C VAL A 161 9.13 6.22 4.27
N GLU A 162 8.74 5.12 4.90
CA GLU A 162 7.98 4.01 4.33
C GLU A 162 6.64 3.92 5.05
N VAL A 163 5.56 3.97 4.27
CA VAL A 163 4.19 3.71 4.72
C VAL A 163 3.84 2.29 4.30
N ILE A 164 3.45 1.46 5.27
CA ILE A 164 3.18 0.04 5.12
C ILE A 164 1.70 -0.19 5.41
N VAL A 165 1.03 -0.83 4.47
CA VAL A 165 -0.42 -1.05 4.52
C VAL A 165 -0.74 -2.51 4.19
N GLY A 166 -1.52 -3.15 5.06
CA GLY A 166 -2.01 -4.51 4.86
C GLY A 166 -3.18 -4.58 3.87
N PHE A 167 -3.46 -5.79 3.37
CA PHE A 167 -4.61 -6.08 2.52
C PHE A 167 -5.89 -6.43 3.32
N GLU A 168 -5.80 -6.52 4.65
CA GLU A 168 -6.96 -6.86 5.51
C GLU A 168 -8.11 -5.82 5.40
N ALA A 169 -7.83 -4.62 4.88
CA ALA A 169 -8.83 -3.59 4.59
C ALA A 169 -9.51 -3.74 3.21
N ILE A 170 -9.10 -4.68 2.36
CA ILE A 170 -9.67 -4.88 1.00
C ILE A 170 -10.78 -5.95 1.02
N SER A 171 -11.04 -6.58 2.18
CA SER A 171 -12.06 -7.62 2.34
C SER A 171 -13.39 -7.12 2.94
N GLN A 172 -13.69 -5.82 2.89
CA GLN A 172 -14.97 -5.26 3.32
C GLN A 172 -15.75 -4.69 2.14
#